data_AF-A0AAU6JJW9-F1
#
_entry.id   AF-A0AAU6JJW9-F1
#
_cell.length_a   1.000
_cell.length_b   1.000
_cell.length_c   1.000
_cell.angle_alpha   90.00
_cell.angle_beta   90.00
_cell.angle_gamma   90.00
#
_symmetry.space_group_name_H-M   'P 1'
#
loop_
_entity.id
_entity.type
_entity.pdbx_description
1 polymer ?
#
loop_
_entity_poly.entity_id
_entity_poly.type
_entity_poly.pdbx_seq_one_letter_code
_entity_poly.pdbx_strand_id
1 'polypeptide(L)'
;MLQPPHSSLQVAAVPPQRVPVRERDQDAPWHTEAVCRRDEAGLFFAPSKEPTAARLSREQAAKRVCGGCPVMVECREHALLQPEPYGVWGGLTAAERRVVLARRRRREMELKKAAHGTIAAAG
;
A
#
# COMPACT_ATOMS: atom_id res chain seq x y z
N MET A 1 -50.13 -5.83 -43.13
CA MET A 1 -48.75 -6.14 -42.72
C MET A 1 -48.28 -5.01 -41.82
N LEU A 2 -47.76 -5.36 -40.63
CA LEU A 2 -47.47 -4.49 -39.48
C LEU A 2 -46.08 -3.79 -39.58
N GLN A 3 -46.05 -2.47 -39.29
CA GLN A 3 -44.99 -1.65 -38.61
C GLN A 3 -43.54 -1.57 -39.21
N PRO A 4 -42.66 -0.66 -38.73
CA PRO A 4 -42.61 0.82 -38.82
C PRO A 4 -41.25 1.36 -39.39
N PRO A 5 -41.07 2.70 -39.56
CA PRO A 5 -39.82 3.29 -40.04
C PRO A 5 -38.66 3.21 -39.02
N HIS A 6 -37.46 2.86 -39.48
CA HIS A 6 -36.25 2.93 -38.67
C HIS A 6 -35.83 4.39 -38.44
N SER A 7 -36.12 4.88 -37.24
CA SER A 7 -35.72 6.18 -36.73
C SER A 7 -34.21 6.18 -36.40
N SER A 8 -33.44 7.03 -37.08
CA SER A 8 -32.03 7.26 -36.77
C SER A 8 -31.91 7.99 -35.43
N LEU A 9 -31.55 7.25 -34.38
CA LEU A 9 -31.27 7.83 -33.07
C LEU A 9 -29.93 8.58 -33.12
N GLN A 10 -30.01 9.91 -33.13
CA GLN A 10 -28.88 10.80 -32.88
C GLN A 10 -28.44 10.64 -31.42
N VAL A 11 -27.24 10.12 -31.19
CA VAL A 11 -26.64 10.13 -29.85
C VAL A 11 -26.14 11.55 -29.59
N ALA A 12 -26.82 12.26 -28.68
CA ALA A 12 -26.40 13.57 -28.24
C ALA A 12 -24.98 13.50 -27.65
N ALA A 13 -24.07 14.33 -28.17
CA ALA A 13 -22.73 14.48 -27.62
C ALA A 13 -22.82 15.09 -26.21
N VAL A 14 -22.45 14.29 -25.20
CA VAL A 14 -22.33 14.77 -23.82
C VAL A 14 -21.12 15.72 -23.76
N PRO A 15 -21.29 17.01 -23.41
CA PRO A 15 -20.14 17.90 -23.22
C PRO A 15 -19.32 17.39 -22.03
N PRO A 16 -17.98 17.42 -22.08
CA PRO A 16 -17.16 16.99 -20.95
C PRO A 16 -17.39 17.97 -19.80
N GLN A 17 -18.19 17.56 -18.82
CA GLN A 17 -18.40 18.30 -17.58
C GLN A 17 -17.04 18.40 -16.89
N ARG A 18 -16.41 19.58 -16.97
CA ARG A 18 -15.13 19.86 -16.33
C ARG A 18 -15.39 19.95 -14.83
N VAL A 19 -15.21 18.83 -14.14
CA VAL A 19 -15.31 18.78 -12.67
C VAL A 19 -14.30 19.76 -12.05
N PRO A 20 -14.70 20.58 -11.06
CA PRO A 20 -13.78 21.48 -10.40
C PRO A 20 -12.77 20.64 -9.59
N VAL A 21 -11.51 20.73 -9.98
CA VAL A 21 -10.38 20.11 -9.29
C VAL A 21 -10.32 20.70 -7.90
N ARG A 22 -10.87 20.00 -6.91
CA ARG A 22 -10.56 20.28 -5.51
C ARG A 22 -9.12 19.85 -5.28
N GLU A 23 -8.21 20.81 -5.34
CA GLU A 23 -7.02 20.98 -4.50
C GLU A 23 -6.60 19.73 -3.71
N ARG A 24 -6.18 18.70 -4.43
CA ARG A 24 -5.32 17.65 -3.89
C ARG A 24 -3.98 17.85 -4.56
N ASP A 25 -3.22 18.82 -4.04
CA ASP A 25 -1.77 18.92 -4.19
C ASP A 25 -1.07 17.78 -3.41
N GLN A 26 -1.62 16.57 -3.56
CA GLN A 26 -1.03 15.28 -3.26
C GLN A 26 -0.68 14.69 -4.63
N ASP A 27 0.29 13.78 -4.73
CA ASP A 27 0.62 13.04 -5.96
C ASP A 27 1.77 13.62 -6.80
N ALA A 28 2.86 14.07 -6.18
CA ALA A 28 4.09 13.37 -6.53
C ALA A 28 3.91 11.96 -5.94
N PRO A 29 3.68 10.90 -6.74
CA PRO A 29 3.57 9.57 -6.19
C PRO A 29 4.92 9.33 -5.51
N TRP A 30 4.97 9.23 -4.18
CA TRP A 30 6.23 9.03 -3.44
C TRP A 30 7.07 7.88 -4.02
N HIS A 31 6.39 6.90 -4.64
CA HIS A 31 6.99 5.86 -5.46
C HIS A 31 8.03 6.38 -6.47
N THR A 32 7.81 7.55 -7.08
CA THR A 32 8.71 8.13 -8.09
C THR A 32 10.11 8.43 -7.56
N GLU A 33 10.22 8.78 -6.27
CA GLU A 33 11.47 9.05 -5.57
C GLU A 33 12.08 7.80 -4.92
N ALA A 34 11.42 6.64 -5.05
CA ALA A 34 11.92 5.40 -4.48
C ALA A 34 13.19 4.91 -5.20
N VAL A 35 14.28 4.76 -4.46
CA VAL A 35 15.58 4.28 -4.97
C VAL A 35 15.44 2.91 -5.62
N CYS A 36 14.62 2.02 -5.05
CA CYS A 36 14.41 0.66 -5.53
C CYS A 36 13.85 0.57 -6.96
N ARG A 37 13.29 1.65 -7.51
CA ARG A 37 12.86 1.69 -8.92
C ARG A 37 14.02 1.63 -9.91
N ARG A 38 15.22 1.98 -9.46
CA ARG A 38 16.45 1.97 -10.27
C ARG A 38 17.21 0.66 -10.12
N ASP A 39 16.79 -0.21 -9.21
CA ASP A 39 17.38 -1.51 -8.92
C ASP A 39 16.62 -2.65 -9.61
N GLU A 40 17.21 -3.85 -9.60
CA GLU A 40 16.57 -5.04 -10.14
C GLU A 40 15.40 -5.52 -9.27
N ALA A 41 14.25 -5.79 -9.90
CA ALA A 41 13.05 -6.29 -9.21
C ALA A 41 13.32 -7.57 -8.39
N GLY A 42 14.25 -8.41 -8.85
CA GLY A 42 14.68 -9.62 -8.18
C GLY A 42 15.35 -9.41 -6.82
N LEU A 43 15.80 -8.20 -6.49
CA LEU A 43 16.33 -7.87 -5.16
C LEU A 43 15.20 -7.73 -4.13
N PHE A 44 14.13 -7.05 -4.49
CA PHE A 44 13.04 -6.72 -3.57
C PHE A 44 12.00 -7.82 -3.47
N PHE A 45 11.79 -8.58 -4.55
CA PHE A 45 10.78 -9.62 -4.66
C PHE A 45 11.43 -10.98 -4.93
N ALA A 46 11.10 -11.96 -4.10
CA ALA A 46 11.72 -13.28 -4.15
C ALA A 46 11.32 -14.06 -5.42
N PRO A 47 12.22 -14.84 -6.03
CA PRO A 47 11.84 -15.88 -6.98
C PRO A 47 11.11 -17.03 -6.27
N SER A 48 10.25 -17.76 -6.99
CA SER A 48 9.30 -18.73 -6.39
C SER A 48 9.92 -19.85 -5.54
N LYS A 49 11.19 -20.20 -5.75
CA LYS A 49 11.89 -21.27 -5.02
C LYS A 49 13.34 -20.87 -4.68
N GLU A 50 13.48 -19.93 -3.76
CA GLU A 50 14.77 -19.45 -3.27
C GLU A 50 15.23 -20.25 -2.02
N PRO A 51 16.48 -20.76 -1.98
CA PRO A 51 17.04 -21.34 -0.76
C PRO A 51 17.07 -20.34 0.40
N THR A 52 16.88 -20.80 1.64
CA THR A 52 16.80 -19.93 2.82
C THR A 52 17.99 -18.96 2.95
N ALA A 53 19.21 -19.43 2.74
CA ALA A 53 20.40 -18.59 2.82
C ALA A 53 20.41 -17.47 1.75
N ALA A 54 20.02 -17.79 0.51
CA ALA A 54 19.90 -16.80 -0.56
C ALA A 54 18.83 -15.76 -0.22
N ARG A 55 17.67 -16.20 0.28
CA ARG A 55 16.59 -15.33 0.73
C ARG A 55 17.03 -14.34 1.80
N LEU A 56 17.73 -14.82 2.83
CA LEU A 56 18.24 -13.97 3.90
C LEU A 56 19.24 -12.94 3.39
N SER A 57 20.17 -13.36 2.52
CA SER A 57 21.16 -12.46 1.90
C SER A 57 20.49 -11.37 1.07
N ARG A 58 19.53 -11.75 0.21
CA ARG A 58 18.77 -10.85 -0.63
C ARG A 58 17.94 -9.86 0.20
N GLU A 59 17.22 -10.34 1.21
CA GLU A 59 16.43 -9.47 2.11
C GLU A 59 17.33 -8.46 2.85
N GLN A 60 18.52 -8.89 3.30
CA GLN A 60 19.49 -7.99 3.93
C GLN A 60 19.99 -6.93 2.95
N ALA A 61 20.24 -7.31 1.69
CA ALA A 61 20.65 -6.39 0.63
C ALA A 61 19.55 -5.37 0.30
N ALA A 62 18.30 -5.82 0.12
CA ALA A 62 17.15 -4.95 -0.11
C ALA A 62 16.94 -3.96 1.06
N LYS A 63 17.10 -4.41 2.31
CA LYS A 63 17.02 -3.56 3.50
C LYS A 63 18.08 -2.46 3.51
N ARG A 64 19.31 -2.76 3.08
CA ARG A 64 20.38 -1.75 2.97
C ARG A 64 19.99 -0.64 1.99
N VAL A 65 19.43 -1.01 0.84
CA VAL A 65 18.91 -0.02 -0.13
C VAL A 65 17.79 0.81 0.48
N CYS A 66 16.82 0.17 1.14
CA CYS A 66 15.74 0.90 1.80
C CYS A 66 16.24 1.89 2.87
N GLY A 67 17.34 1.59 3.57
CA GLY A 67 17.87 2.41 4.65
C GLY A 67 18.33 3.80 4.22
N GLY A 68 18.67 3.99 2.95
CA GLY A 68 19.02 5.30 2.37
C GLY A 68 17.92 5.91 1.49
N CYS A 69 16.73 5.29 1.44
CA CYS A 69 15.66 5.72 0.54
C CYS A 69 14.88 6.91 1.16
N PRO A 70 14.71 8.04 0.44
CA PRO A 70 14.03 9.22 0.98
C PRO A 70 12.57 8.95 1.34
N VAL A 71 11.92 8.02 0.64
CA VAL A 71 10.51 7.66 0.81
C VAL A 71 10.31 6.39 1.66
N MET A 72 11.29 6.03 2.49
CA MET A 72 11.25 4.80 3.29
C MET A 72 10.02 4.74 4.20
N VAL A 73 9.65 5.87 4.81
CA VAL A 73 8.56 5.96 5.79
C VAL A 73 7.21 5.81 5.09
N GLU A 74 6.99 6.55 4.01
CA GLU A 74 5.79 6.51 3.18
C GLU A 74 5.60 5.11 2.59
N CYS A 75 6.67 4.51 2.07
CA CYS A 75 6.68 3.14 1.57
C CYS A 75 6.30 2.12 2.65
N ARG A 76 6.83 2.28 3.86
CA ARG A 76 6.52 1.42 5.00
C ARG A 76 5.06 1.53 5.41
N GLU A 77 4.55 2.74 5.57
CA GLU A 77 3.16 2.94 5.99
C GLU A 77 2.18 2.47 4.92
N HIS A 78 2.48 2.71 3.64
CA HIS A 78 1.70 2.14 2.55
C HIS A 78 1.61 0.60 2.65
N ALA A 79 2.74 -0.08 2.82
CA ALA A 79 2.80 -1.53 2.95
C ALA A 79 2.24 -2.08 4.27
N LEU A 80 1.98 -1.22 5.26
CA LEU A 80 1.27 -1.60 6.49
C LEU A 80 -0.24 -1.37 6.38
N LEU A 81 -0.66 -0.34 5.63
CA LEU A 81 -2.06 -0.05 5.33
C LEU A 81 -2.66 -1.06 4.36
N GLN A 82 -1.91 -1.42 3.32
CA GLN A 82 -2.25 -2.46 2.34
C GLN A 82 -1.14 -3.53 2.43
N PRO A 83 -1.31 -4.55 3.30
CA PRO A 83 -0.25 -5.51 3.58
C PRO A 83 0.12 -6.35 2.37
N GLU A 84 1.13 -5.90 1.64
CA GLU A 84 1.69 -6.68 0.54
C GLU A 84 2.24 -8.02 1.07
N PRO A 85 1.87 -9.17 0.48
CA PRO A 85 2.25 -10.48 1.01
C PRO A 85 3.73 -10.82 0.78
N TYR A 86 4.41 -10.12 -0.13
CA TYR A 86 5.76 -10.44 -0.56
C TYR A 86 6.73 -9.25 -0.48
N GLY A 87 8.01 -9.58 -0.57
CA GLY A 87 9.09 -8.62 -0.75
C GLY A 87 9.42 -7.71 0.44
N VAL A 88 10.40 -6.85 0.22
CA VAL A 88 10.88 -5.85 1.19
C VAL A 88 10.29 -4.48 0.84
N TRP A 89 9.58 -3.89 1.80
CA TRP A 89 8.92 -2.60 1.66
C TRP A 89 9.29 -1.71 2.83
N GLY A 90 9.78 -0.49 2.57
CA GLY A 90 10.18 0.45 3.61
C GLY A 90 11.16 -0.14 4.63
N GLY A 91 12.04 -1.04 4.18
CA GLY A 91 13.01 -1.77 5.02
C GLY A 91 12.46 -2.92 5.85
N LEU A 92 11.23 -3.36 5.62
CA LEU A 92 10.61 -4.49 6.31
C LEU A 92 10.30 -5.61 5.32
N THR A 93 10.62 -6.85 5.69
CA THR A 93 10.12 -8.05 5.01
C THR A 93 8.63 -8.25 5.28
N ALA A 94 7.96 -9.06 4.46
CA ALA A 94 6.57 -9.45 4.72
C ALA A 94 6.37 -10.09 6.11
N ALA A 95 7.35 -10.86 6.60
CA ALA A 95 7.31 -11.45 7.93
C ALA A 95 7.40 -10.38 9.02
N GLU A 96 8.29 -9.41 8.88
CA GLU A 96 8.41 -8.30 9.84
C GLU A 96 7.18 -7.40 9.84
N ARG A 97 6.59 -7.12 8.68
CA ARG A 97 5.32 -6.37 8.58
C ARG A 97 4.20 -7.08 9.35
N ARG A 98 4.10 -8.41 9.25
CA ARG A 98 3.14 -9.20 10.05
C ARG A 98 3.35 -9.02 11.56
N VAL A 99 4.60 -8.98 12.01
CA VAL A 99 4.93 -8.73 13.43
C VAL A 99 4.52 -7.31 13.85
N VAL A 100 4.80 -6.30 13.03
CA VAL A 100 4.40 -4.90 13.30
C VAL A 100 2.89 -4.78 13.42
N LEU A 101 2.13 -5.35 12.47
CA LEU A 101 0.66 -5.32 12.50
C LEU A 101 0.09 -6.06 13.71
N ALA A 102 0.67 -7.21 14.08
CA ALA A 102 0.25 -7.93 15.28
C ALA A 102 0.48 -7.11 16.56
N ARG A 103 1.60 -6.40 16.65
CA ARG A 103 1.88 -5.47 17.77
C ARG A 103 0.91 -4.30 17.80
N ARG A 104 0.62 -3.68 16.63
CA ARG A 104 -0.39 -2.60 16.51
C ARG A 104 -1.76 -3.06 17.01
N ARG A 105 -2.24 -4.22 16.54
CA ARG A 105 -3.52 -4.81 17.00
C ARG A 105 -3.55 -5.09 18.50
N ARG A 106 -2.48 -5.70 19.05
CA ARG A 106 -2.38 -5.95 20.50
C ARG A 106 -2.50 -4.65 21.29
N ARG A 107 -1.74 -3.62 20.91
CA ARG A 107 -1.76 -2.32 21.58
C ARG A 107 -3.15 -1.68 21.51
N GLU A 108 -3.82 -1.76 20.37
CA GLU A 108 -5.18 -1.27 20.21
C GLU A 108 -6.16 -1.98 21.16
N MET A 109 -6.07 -3.30 21.29
CA MET A 109 -6.90 -4.07 22.22
C MET A 109 -6.67 -3.68 23.68
N GLU A 110 -5.41 -3.50 24.10
CA GLU A 110 -5.08 -3.07 25.46
C GLU A 110 -5.61 -1.66 25.76
N LEU A 111 -5.46 -0.73 24.80
CA LEU A 111 -6.00 0.63 24.95
C LEU A 111 -7.53 0.63 25.05
N LYS A 112 -8.22 -0.17 24.22
CA LYS A 112 -9.67 -0.36 24.33
C LYS A 112 -10.04 -0.93 25.68
N LYS A 113 -9.37 -1.99 26.15
CA LYS A 113 -9.64 -2.60 27.46
C LYS A 113 -9.50 -1.58 28.61
N ALA A 114 -8.43 -0.78 28.59
CA ALA A 114 -8.22 0.28 29.58
C ALA A 114 -9.35 1.31 29.56
N ALA A 115 -9.75 1.80 28.38
CA ALA A 115 -10.84 2.77 28.25
C ALA A 115 -12.19 2.23 28.77
N HIS A 116 -12.53 0.97 28.46
CA HIS A 116 -13.74 0.34 28.99
C HIS A 116 -13.69 0.19 30.52
N GLY A 117 -12.51 -0.13 31.08
CA GLY A 117 -12.31 -0.21 32.54
C GLY A 117 -12.45 1.14 33.24
N THR A 118 -11.96 2.23 32.64
CA THR A 118 -12.12 3.59 33.18
C THR A 118 -13.58 4.03 33.21
N ILE A 119 -14.37 3.72 32.18
CA ILE A 119 -15.81 4.03 32.14
C ILE A 119 -16.58 3.26 33.22
N ALA A 120 -16.28 1.97 33.40
CA ALA A 120 -16.95 1.12 34.39
C ALA A 120 -16.64 1.49 35.85
N ALA A 121 -15.49 2.11 36.13
CA ALA A 121 -15.10 2.53 37.49
C ALA A 121 -15.64 3.92 37.88
N ALA A 122 -16.23 4.66 36.93
CA ALA A 122 -16.72 6.03 37.14
C ALA A 122 -18.25 6.13 37.33
N GLY A 123 -18.97 5.01 37.30
CA GLY A 123 -20.42 4.91 37.54
C GLY A 123 -20.72 3.99 38.72
#